data_AF-A0A933IMI4-F1
#
_entry.id   AF-A0A933IMI4-F1
#
_cell.length_a   1.000
_cell.length_b   1.000
_cell.length_c   1.000
_cell.angle_alpha   90.00
_cell.angle_beta   90.00
_cell.angle_gamma   90.00
#
_symmetry.space_group_name_H-M   'P 1'
#
loop_
_entity.id
_entity.type
_entity.pdbx_description
1 polymer ?
#
loop_
_entity_poly.entity_id
_entity_poly.type
_entity_poly.pdbx_seq_one_letter_code
_entity_poly.pdbx_strand_id
1 'polypeptide(L)'
;TVISISCGQPETTCFCTSFKDGGPDSSIGSDLLLTLIKDRYLVDVVTDKGKRIVEDYPSFVQQIAEGELKEKNEGRMPEKINMKAIKQRLDDSFESTYWDTFHLPCLKCGVCTFVCPTCYCFDITEKEFDHTCGERDRTWDTCMSEIFTRMAGGANPRLDPKRRFRQRMMHKFKYHVDNFNEELCTGCGRCIKHCPAGVDVRKILEEVK
;
A
#
# COMPACT_ATOMS: atom_id res chain seq x y z
N THR A 1 -7.69 20.38 -0.28
CA THR A 1 -6.29 20.48 -0.71
C THR A 1 -5.52 19.33 -0.12
N VAL A 2 -4.64 18.70 -0.89
CA VAL A 2 -3.73 17.65 -0.43
C VAL A 2 -2.31 18.23 -0.38
N ILE A 3 -1.72 18.27 0.81
CA ILE A 3 -0.32 18.64 1.01
C ILE A 3 0.41 17.36 1.45
N SER A 4 1.37 16.92 0.65
CA SER A 4 2.16 15.72 0.90
C SER A 4 3.57 16.06 1.34
N ILE A 5 4.25 15.09 1.98
CA ILE A 5 5.65 15.19 2.37
C ILE A 5 6.39 14.05 1.68
N SER A 6 7.49 14.36 1.01
CA SER A 6 8.34 13.36 0.35
C SER A 6 9.03 12.46 1.39
N CYS A 7 9.29 11.21 1.00
CA CYS A 7 9.97 10.25 1.84
C CYS A 7 11.47 10.54 1.87
N GLY A 8 11.96 11.15 2.96
CA GLY A 8 13.38 11.45 3.14
C GLY A 8 14.25 10.26 3.59
N GLN A 9 13.64 9.11 3.89
CA GLN A 9 14.34 7.92 4.41
C GLN A 9 13.83 6.63 3.72
N PRO A 10 14.17 6.40 2.45
CA PRO A 10 13.95 5.11 1.81
C PRO A 10 14.61 3.96 2.58
N GLU A 11 13.90 2.84 2.71
CA GLU A 11 14.43 1.63 3.35
C GLU A 11 14.73 0.53 2.31
N THR A 12 15.56 -0.45 2.70
CA THR A 12 15.96 -1.58 1.83
C THR A 12 14.79 -2.48 1.40
N THR A 13 13.67 -2.41 2.13
CA THR A 13 12.43 -3.13 1.82
C THR A 13 11.52 -2.38 0.84
N CYS A 14 11.78 -1.10 0.57
CA CYS A 14 10.95 -0.29 -0.31
C CYS A 14 11.15 -0.69 -1.78
N PHE A 15 10.10 -0.51 -2.57
CA PHE A 15 10.09 -0.74 -4.02
C PHE A 15 9.07 0.16 -4.73
N CYS A 16 8.70 1.30 -4.13
CA CYS A 16 7.69 2.22 -4.67
C CYS A 16 8.03 2.78 -6.05
N THR A 17 9.32 2.85 -6.40
CA THR A 17 9.82 3.24 -7.74
C THR A 17 9.55 2.20 -8.84
N SER A 18 9.05 1.02 -8.48
CA SER A 18 8.62 -0.03 -9.42
C SER A 18 7.24 0.24 -10.01
N PHE A 19 6.47 1.16 -9.41
CA PHE A 19 5.16 1.58 -9.90
C PHE A 19 5.32 2.84 -10.76
N LYS A 20 4.50 2.96 -11.80
CA LYS A 20 4.59 4.02 -12.82
C LYS A 20 4.63 5.44 -12.22
N ASP A 21 3.79 5.66 -11.21
CA ASP A 21 3.52 6.96 -10.61
C ASP A 21 3.99 7.02 -9.14
N GLY A 22 4.77 6.00 -8.73
CA GLY A 22 5.31 5.87 -7.38
C GLY A 22 6.73 6.40 -7.27
N GLY A 23 7.15 6.68 -6.05
CA GLY A 23 8.49 7.15 -5.75
C GLY A 23 8.51 7.93 -4.43
N PRO A 24 9.68 8.05 -3.78
CA PRO A 24 9.80 8.82 -2.55
C PRO A 24 9.47 10.31 -2.75
N ASP A 25 9.71 10.84 -3.96
CA ASP A 25 9.52 12.24 -4.33
C ASP A 25 8.36 12.42 -5.34
N SER A 26 7.45 11.45 -5.47
CA SER A 26 6.32 11.56 -6.39
C SER A 26 5.35 12.64 -5.92
N SER A 27 5.02 13.57 -6.81
CA SER A 27 4.07 14.66 -6.57
C SER A 27 2.63 14.29 -6.93
N ILE A 28 2.40 13.09 -7.47
CA ILE A 28 1.09 12.67 -7.99
C ILE A 28 0.05 12.65 -6.86
N GLY A 29 -1.12 13.22 -7.15
CA GLY A 29 -2.22 13.39 -6.18
C GLY A 29 -2.02 14.51 -5.17
N SER A 30 -0.89 15.23 -5.22
CA SER A 30 -0.61 16.36 -4.32
C SER A 30 -1.00 17.69 -4.98
N ASP A 31 -1.46 18.65 -4.18
CA ASP A 31 -1.55 20.06 -4.60
C ASP A 31 -0.22 20.78 -4.30
N LEU A 32 0.42 20.42 -3.18
CA LEU A 32 1.78 20.81 -2.78
C LEU A 32 2.55 19.56 -2.32
N LEU A 33 3.80 19.43 -2.75
CA LEU A 33 4.74 18.42 -2.24
C LEU A 33 5.85 19.12 -1.44
N LEU A 34 6.00 18.72 -0.18
CA LEU A 34 7.01 19.25 0.72
C LEU A 34 8.20 18.30 0.79
N THR A 35 9.40 18.78 0.49
CA THR A 35 10.65 18.02 0.68
C THR A 35 11.47 18.62 1.78
N LEU A 36 11.73 17.87 2.86
CA LEU A 36 12.55 18.34 3.97
C LEU A 36 14.01 18.47 3.53
N ILE A 37 14.57 19.66 3.71
CA ILE A 37 15.95 20.00 3.41
C ILE A 37 16.52 20.73 4.63
N LYS A 38 17.37 20.03 5.39
CA LYS A 38 17.89 20.51 6.68
C LYS A 38 16.74 20.85 7.64
N ASP A 39 16.51 22.12 7.91
CA ASP A 39 15.52 22.70 8.82
C ASP A 39 14.33 23.36 8.10
N ARG A 40 14.26 23.25 6.76
CA ARG A 40 13.23 23.88 5.92
C ARG A 40 12.59 22.89 4.96
N TYR A 41 11.45 23.26 4.40
CA TYR A 41 10.80 22.49 3.34
C TYR A 41 10.94 23.20 2.00
N LEU A 42 11.44 22.49 1.00
CA LEU A 42 11.23 22.83 -0.39
C LEU A 42 9.77 22.54 -0.74
N VAL A 43 9.09 23.52 -1.32
CA VAL A 43 7.67 23.43 -1.69
C VAL A 43 7.56 23.33 -3.21
N ASP A 44 7.25 22.14 -3.71
CA ASP A 44 6.86 21.96 -5.12
C ASP A 44 5.37 22.26 -5.25
N VAL A 45 5.02 23.27 -6.05
CA VAL A 45 3.63 23.61 -6.37
C VAL A 45 3.16 22.76 -7.55
N VAL A 46 2.14 21.93 -7.33
CA VAL A 46 1.72 20.91 -8.31
C VAL A 46 0.45 21.32 -9.05
N THR A 47 -0.50 21.96 -8.36
CA THR A 47 -1.80 22.35 -8.91
C THR A 47 -2.12 23.82 -8.62
N ASP A 48 -3.13 24.36 -9.31
CA ASP A 48 -3.65 25.70 -9.04
C ASP A 48 -4.16 25.87 -7.59
N LYS A 49 -4.64 24.79 -6.95
CA LYS A 49 -5.03 24.82 -5.53
C LYS A 49 -3.81 25.03 -4.64
N GLY A 50 -2.69 24.38 -4.96
CA GLY A 50 -1.42 24.60 -4.25
C GLY A 50 -0.90 26.01 -4.46
N LYS A 51 -0.98 26.51 -5.70
CA LYS A 51 -0.56 27.88 -6.04
C LYS A 51 -1.30 28.93 -5.20
N ARG A 52 -2.62 28.82 -5.07
CA ARG A 52 -3.42 29.72 -4.23
C ARG A 52 -2.96 29.72 -2.77
N ILE A 53 -2.59 28.57 -2.21
CA ILE A 53 -2.07 28.51 -0.83
C ILE A 53 -0.76 29.26 -0.69
N VAL A 54 0.16 29.12 -1.65
CA VAL A 54 1.42 29.86 -1.63
C VAL A 54 1.19 31.37 -1.74
N GLU A 55 0.22 31.78 -2.56
CA GLU A 55 -0.18 33.19 -2.75
C GLU A 55 -0.92 33.78 -1.53
N ASP A 56 -1.75 32.99 -0.85
CA ASP A 56 -2.50 33.41 0.35
C ASP A 56 -1.58 33.55 1.58
N TYR A 57 -0.43 32.87 1.59
CA TYR A 57 0.48 32.80 2.74
C TYR A 57 1.94 33.16 2.38
N PRO A 58 2.20 34.35 1.79
CA PRO A 58 3.52 34.71 1.26
C PRO A 58 4.60 34.84 2.35
N SER A 59 4.22 35.04 3.62
CA SER A 59 5.15 35.12 4.75
C SER A 59 5.78 33.77 5.13
N PHE A 60 5.20 32.65 4.71
CA PHE A 60 5.68 31.31 5.01
C PHE A 60 6.54 30.70 3.90
N VAL A 61 6.62 31.38 2.75
CA VAL A 61 7.29 30.90 1.56
C VAL A 61 8.34 31.91 1.10
N GLN A 62 9.50 31.40 0.72
CA GLN A 62 10.57 32.19 0.12
C GLN A 62 10.89 31.59 -1.24
N GLN A 63 10.90 32.42 -2.28
CA GLN A 63 11.33 31.98 -3.59
C GLN A 63 12.83 31.68 -3.56
N ILE A 64 13.22 30.51 -4.05
CA ILE A 64 14.61 30.09 -4.18
C ILE A 64 15.04 30.10 -5.66
N ALA A 65 16.33 30.26 -5.92
CA ALA A 65 16.86 30.18 -7.29
C ALA A 65 16.79 28.73 -7.82
N GLU A 66 16.53 28.58 -9.12
CA GLU A 66 16.58 27.27 -9.78
C GLU A 66 17.98 26.65 -9.61
N GLY A 67 18.03 25.42 -9.06
CA GLY A 67 19.25 24.64 -8.94
C GLY A 67 19.87 24.54 -7.54
N GLU A 68 19.38 25.30 -6.55
CA GLU A 68 20.02 25.28 -5.22
C GLU A 68 19.78 23.99 -4.43
N LEU A 69 18.72 23.22 -4.70
CA LEU A 69 18.31 22.15 -3.79
C LEU A 69 17.45 21.06 -4.46
N LYS A 70 18.05 19.90 -4.77
CA LYS A 70 17.35 18.59 -4.77
C LYS A 70 18.35 17.44 -4.91
N GLU A 71 18.81 16.89 -3.79
CA GLU A 71 19.28 15.49 -3.83
C GLU A 71 18.02 14.63 -3.86
N LYS A 72 17.71 14.02 -5.02
CA LYS A 72 16.53 13.17 -5.16
C LYS A 72 16.68 11.92 -4.29
N ASN A 73 15.67 11.63 -3.47
CA ASN A 73 15.63 10.41 -2.66
C ASN A 73 15.50 9.15 -3.54
N GLU A 74 15.06 9.31 -4.79
CA GLU A 74 15.04 8.22 -5.78
C GLU A 74 16.39 7.51 -5.93
N GLY A 75 17.51 8.22 -5.84
CA GLY A 75 18.84 7.63 -5.94
C GLY A 75 19.22 6.71 -4.76
N ARG A 76 18.46 6.77 -3.67
CA ARG A 76 18.63 5.94 -2.47
C ARG A 76 17.69 4.74 -2.44
N MET A 77 16.83 4.60 -3.44
CA MET A 77 15.88 3.51 -3.53
C MET A 77 16.57 2.19 -3.91
N PRO A 78 16.10 1.04 -3.41
CA PRO A 78 16.52 -0.26 -3.90
C PRO A 78 16.20 -0.45 -5.39
N GLU A 79 16.75 -1.52 -5.96
CA GLU A 79 16.46 -1.92 -7.34
C GLU A 79 14.96 -2.12 -7.57
N LYS A 80 14.51 -1.68 -8.75
CA LYS A 80 13.10 -1.80 -9.16
C LYS A 80 12.79 -3.25 -9.49
N ILE A 81 11.61 -3.70 -9.09
CA ILE A 81 11.07 -4.97 -9.59
C ILE A 81 10.33 -4.75 -10.90
N ASN A 82 10.35 -5.75 -11.76
CA ASN A 82 9.62 -5.69 -13.02
C ASN A 82 8.13 -5.98 -12.81
N MET A 83 7.31 -4.92 -12.84
CA MET A 83 5.86 -5.03 -12.68
C MET A 83 5.13 -5.47 -13.96
N LYS A 84 5.83 -5.65 -15.08
CA LYS A 84 5.22 -6.05 -16.35
C LYS A 84 4.63 -7.46 -16.26
N ALA A 85 3.41 -7.61 -16.77
CA ALA A 85 2.69 -8.88 -16.85
C ALA A 85 2.44 -9.59 -15.49
N ILE A 86 2.64 -8.91 -14.36
CA ILE A 86 2.36 -9.48 -13.03
C ILE A 86 0.92 -9.97 -12.92
N LYS A 87 -0.04 -9.17 -13.41
CA LYS A 87 -1.45 -9.56 -13.46
C LYS A 87 -1.65 -10.91 -14.17
N GLN A 88 -1.10 -11.05 -15.38
CA GLN A 88 -1.24 -12.26 -16.19
C GLN A 88 -0.57 -13.46 -15.52
N ARG A 89 0.65 -13.28 -14.99
CA ARG A 89 1.36 -14.33 -14.26
C ARG A 89 0.58 -14.80 -13.03
N LEU A 90 -0.09 -13.89 -12.32
CA LEU A 90 -0.96 -14.23 -11.19
C LEU A 90 -2.22 -14.98 -11.61
N ASP A 91 -2.79 -14.65 -12.77
CA ASP A 91 -3.90 -15.40 -13.37
C ASP A 91 -3.49 -16.84 -13.67
N ASP A 92 -2.35 -17.02 -14.33
CA ASP A 92 -1.85 -18.33 -14.75
C ASP A 92 -1.39 -19.20 -13.55
N SER A 93 -0.97 -18.56 -12.45
CA SER A 93 -0.52 -19.24 -11.22
C SER A 93 -1.63 -19.51 -10.19
N PHE A 94 -2.92 -19.33 -10.49
CA PHE A 94 -3.97 -19.36 -9.46
C PHE A 94 -3.97 -20.65 -8.60
N GLU A 95 -3.88 -21.83 -9.21
CA GLU A 95 -3.81 -23.12 -8.51
C GLU A 95 -2.39 -23.68 -8.37
N SER A 96 -1.37 -22.85 -8.63
CA SER A 96 0.03 -23.27 -8.58
C SER A 96 0.46 -23.76 -7.19
N THR A 97 1.34 -24.77 -7.14
CA THR A 97 2.04 -25.18 -5.92
C THR A 97 3.07 -24.15 -5.45
N TYR A 98 3.42 -23.18 -6.31
CA TYR A 98 4.30 -22.07 -5.95
C TYR A 98 3.85 -21.29 -4.70
N TRP A 99 2.54 -21.18 -4.47
CA TRP A 99 2.02 -20.56 -3.24
C TRP A 99 2.48 -21.27 -1.96
N ASP A 100 2.89 -22.54 -2.05
CA ASP A 100 3.36 -23.35 -0.92
C ASP A 100 4.70 -22.84 -0.38
N THR A 101 5.54 -22.28 -1.26
CA THR A 101 6.81 -21.63 -0.89
C THR A 101 6.62 -20.50 0.13
N PHE A 102 5.53 -19.74 0.04
CA PHE A 102 5.32 -18.55 0.86
C PHE A 102 4.22 -18.69 1.91
N HIS A 103 3.18 -19.50 1.66
CA HIS A 103 2.10 -19.65 2.63
C HIS A 103 2.47 -20.60 3.78
N LEU A 104 3.30 -21.62 3.54
CA LEU A 104 3.72 -22.57 4.59
C LEU A 104 4.54 -21.90 5.72
N PRO A 105 5.57 -21.08 5.43
CA PRO A 105 6.29 -20.36 6.49
C PRO A 105 5.50 -19.18 7.08
N CYS A 106 4.37 -18.78 6.48
CA CYS A 106 3.58 -17.66 6.95
C CYS A 106 2.89 -17.95 8.29
N LEU A 107 3.12 -17.11 9.29
CA LEU A 107 2.48 -17.19 10.62
C LEU A 107 1.01 -16.75 10.61
N LYS A 108 0.49 -16.23 9.49
CA LYS A 108 -0.91 -15.77 9.35
C LYS A 108 -1.31 -14.69 10.36
N CYS A 109 -0.34 -13.93 10.88
CA CYS A 109 -0.54 -12.93 11.92
C CYS A 109 -1.25 -11.63 11.46
N GLY A 110 -1.45 -11.43 10.15
CA GLY A 110 -2.12 -10.25 9.61
C GLY A 110 -1.33 -8.93 9.67
N VAL A 111 -0.10 -8.90 10.20
CA VAL A 111 0.69 -7.65 10.29
C VAL A 111 0.79 -6.93 8.94
N CYS A 112 0.93 -7.68 7.85
CA CYS A 112 1.05 -7.18 6.49
C CYS A 112 -0.22 -6.54 5.91
N THR A 113 -1.38 -6.71 6.56
CA THR A 113 -2.62 -5.97 6.24
C THR A 113 -2.77 -4.75 7.14
N PHE A 114 -2.49 -4.87 8.44
CA PHE A 114 -2.64 -3.76 9.39
C PHE A 114 -1.66 -2.61 9.16
N VAL A 115 -0.44 -2.89 8.68
CA VAL A 115 0.55 -1.83 8.35
C VAL A 115 0.41 -1.30 6.92
N CYS A 116 -0.46 -1.89 6.10
CA CYS A 116 -0.56 -1.58 4.68
C CYS A 116 -1.53 -0.42 4.44
N PRO A 117 -1.10 0.68 3.80
CA PRO A 117 -1.95 1.87 3.64
C PRO A 117 -3.08 1.67 2.63
N THR A 118 -2.99 0.65 1.78
CA THR A 118 -4.01 0.36 0.75
C THR A 118 -4.94 -0.79 1.17
N CYS A 119 -4.73 -1.38 2.34
CA CYS A 119 -5.67 -2.36 2.87
C CYS A 119 -6.85 -1.62 3.50
N TYR A 120 -8.06 -2.12 3.24
CA TYR A 120 -9.32 -1.52 3.69
C TYR A 120 -10.30 -2.57 4.24
N CYS A 121 -9.81 -3.76 4.59
CA CYS A 121 -10.64 -4.81 5.17
C CYS A 121 -11.13 -4.39 6.56
N PHE A 122 -12.42 -4.59 6.83
CA PHE A 122 -13.05 -4.29 8.11
C PHE A 122 -14.12 -5.35 8.39
N ASP A 123 -14.47 -5.47 9.67
CA ASP A 123 -15.62 -6.20 10.15
C ASP A 123 -16.66 -5.21 10.70
N ILE A 124 -17.92 -5.65 10.77
CA ILE A 124 -19.02 -4.89 11.36
C ILE A 124 -19.62 -5.75 12.46
N THR A 125 -19.56 -5.26 13.69
CA THR A 125 -20.22 -5.89 14.83
C THR A 125 -21.41 -5.06 15.27
N GLU A 126 -22.51 -5.73 15.58
CA GLU A 126 -23.74 -5.08 16.08
C GLU A 126 -24.02 -5.58 17.48
N LYS A 127 -24.34 -4.64 18.37
CA LYS A 127 -24.71 -4.90 19.75
C LYS A 127 -26.06 -4.27 20.03
N GLU A 128 -27.06 -5.10 20.29
CA GLU A 128 -28.36 -4.65 20.79
C GLU A 128 -28.22 -4.26 22.27
N PHE A 129 -28.73 -3.10 22.65
CA PHE A 129 -28.87 -2.71 24.06
C PHE A 129 -30.28 -3.02 24.58
N ASP A 130 -31.29 -2.74 23.74
CA ASP A 130 -32.68 -3.16 23.92
C ASP A 130 -33.37 -3.32 22.54
N HIS A 131 -34.65 -3.74 22.52
CA HIS A 131 -35.43 -3.96 21.29
C HIS A 131 -35.71 -2.70 20.45
N THR A 132 -35.21 -1.54 20.87
CA THR A 132 -35.38 -0.25 20.20
C THR A 132 -34.07 0.47 19.92
N CYS A 133 -32.94 0.04 20.50
CA CYS A 133 -31.64 0.67 20.31
C CYS A 133 -30.46 -0.30 20.38
N GLY A 134 -29.37 0.10 19.74
CA GLY A 134 -28.13 -0.65 19.70
C GLY A 134 -26.98 0.18 19.13
N GLU A 135 -25.83 -0.47 19.00
CA GLU A 135 -24.58 0.07 18.49
C GLU A 135 -24.10 -0.78 17.31
N ARG A 136 -23.55 -0.11 16.31
CA ARG A 136 -22.91 -0.74 15.14
C ARG A 136 -21.49 -0.20 15.04
N ASP A 137 -20.52 -1.08 15.28
CA ASP A 137 -19.11 -0.76 15.23
C ASP A 137 -18.49 -1.26 13.93
N ARG A 138 -17.63 -0.44 13.34
CA ARG A 138 -16.73 -0.86 12.26
C ARG A 138 -15.32 -0.99 12.81
N THR A 139 -14.78 -2.20 12.78
CA THR A 139 -13.41 -2.48 13.26
C THR A 139 -12.53 -2.92 12.11
N TRP A 140 -11.27 -2.49 12.10
CA TRP A 140 -10.28 -2.97 11.14
C TRP A 140 -10.10 -4.48 11.25
N ASP A 141 -10.11 -5.17 10.11
CA ASP A 141 -9.91 -6.62 10.04
C ASP A 141 -8.99 -6.98 8.85
N THR A 142 -8.78 -8.26 8.61
CA THR A 142 -7.87 -8.78 7.60
C THR A 142 -8.50 -9.90 6.80
N CYS A 143 -8.39 -9.79 5.46
CA CYS A 143 -8.80 -10.86 4.55
C CYS A 143 -7.98 -12.16 4.70
N MET A 144 -6.93 -12.13 5.52
CA MET A 144 -6.10 -13.28 5.90
C MET A 144 -6.68 -14.07 7.08
N SER A 145 -7.63 -13.49 7.81
CA SER A 145 -8.31 -14.13 8.94
C SER A 145 -9.22 -15.25 8.44
N GLU A 146 -9.32 -16.34 9.20
CA GLU A 146 -10.21 -17.46 8.86
C GLU A 146 -11.68 -17.05 8.91
N ILE A 147 -12.05 -16.20 9.87
CA ILE A 147 -13.45 -15.80 10.07
C ILE A 147 -13.93 -14.77 9.05
N PHE A 148 -13.02 -14.03 8.39
CA PHE A 148 -13.36 -12.92 7.49
C PHE A 148 -14.29 -13.32 6.32
N THR A 149 -14.19 -14.56 5.85
CA THR A 149 -15.07 -15.08 4.77
C THR A 149 -16.08 -16.10 5.21
N ARG A 150 -16.21 -16.32 6.52
CA ARG A 150 -17.19 -17.26 7.03
C ARG A 150 -18.58 -16.68 6.82
N MET A 151 -19.42 -17.42 6.12
CA MET A 151 -20.80 -17.03 5.83
C MET A 151 -21.75 -17.52 6.93
N ALA A 152 -22.94 -16.92 6.99
CA ALA A 152 -24.05 -17.45 7.77
C ALA A 152 -24.29 -18.93 7.38
N GLY A 153 -24.37 -19.81 8.38
CA GLY A 153 -24.41 -21.26 8.18
C GLY A 153 -23.04 -21.97 8.24
N GLY A 154 -21.94 -21.23 8.43
CA GLY A 154 -20.62 -21.79 8.72
C GLY A 154 -19.77 -22.16 7.51
N ALA A 155 -20.31 -22.09 6.29
CA ALA A 155 -19.53 -22.27 5.07
C ALA A 155 -18.42 -21.21 4.96
N ASN A 156 -17.23 -21.62 4.53
CA ASN A 156 -16.09 -20.72 4.36
C ASN A 156 -15.37 -21.01 3.03
N PRO A 157 -15.53 -20.17 2.00
CA PRO A 157 -14.92 -20.41 0.69
C PRO A 157 -13.38 -20.34 0.72
N ARG A 158 -12.81 -19.66 1.73
CA ARG A 158 -11.36 -19.53 1.94
C ARG A 158 -10.93 -20.12 3.29
N LEU A 159 -11.44 -21.32 3.61
CA LEU A 159 -11.05 -22.07 4.82
C LEU A 159 -9.56 -22.41 4.86
N ASP A 160 -8.95 -22.65 3.71
CA ASP A 160 -7.53 -23.03 3.63
C ASP A 160 -6.58 -21.80 3.67
N PRO A 161 -5.47 -21.86 4.44
CA PRO A 161 -4.50 -20.76 4.53
C PRO A 161 -3.85 -20.35 3.21
N LYS A 162 -3.55 -21.30 2.31
CA LYS A 162 -3.00 -21.02 0.97
C LYS A 162 -3.96 -20.14 0.19
N ARG A 163 -5.26 -20.44 0.25
CA ARG A 163 -6.30 -19.64 -0.43
C ARG A 163 -6.37 -18.22 0.11
N ARG A 164 -6.27 -18.03 1.43
CA ARG A 164 -6.24 -16.69 2.04
C ARG A 164 -4.98 -15.91 1.67
N PHE A 165 -3.82 -16.57 1.71
CA PHE A 165 -2.55 -15.98 1.29
C PHE A 165 -2.59 -15.52 -0.17
N ARG A 166 -3.00 -16.43 -1.07
CA ARG A 166 -3.21 -16.13 -2.49
C ARG A 166 -4.18 -14.97 -2.67
N GLN A 167 -5.30 -14.95 -1.95
CA GLN A 167 -6.28 -13.87 -2.05
C GLN A 167 -5.66 -12.50 -1.83
N ARG A 168 -4.77 -12.33 -0.84
CA ARG A 168 -4.10 -11.05 -0.60
C ARG A 168 -3.30 -10.60 -1.83
N MET A 169 -2.57 -11.52 -2.44
CA MET A 169 -1.75 -11.25 -3.64
C MET A 169 -2.63 -10.95 -4.85
N MET A 170 -3.62 -11.79 -5.12
CA MET A 170 -4.57 -11.59 -6.21
C MET A 170 -5.35 -10.29 -6.05
N HIS A 171 -5.83 -9.97 -4.85
CA HIS A 171 -6.55 -8.73 -4.63
C HIS A 171 -5.69 -7.51 -4.94
N LYS A 172 -4.42 -7.52 -4.52
CA LYS A 172 -3.53 -6.38 -4.71
C LYS A 172 -3.11 -6.14 -6.15
N PHE A 173 -2.80 -7.19 -6.88
CA PHE A 173 -2.08 -7.08 -8.15
C PHE A 173 -2.86 -7.63 -9.35
N LYS A 174 -4.05 -8.19 -9.11
CA LYS A 174 -4.92 -8.74 -10.16
C LYS A 174 -6.34 -8.20 -10.07
N TYR A 175 -7.11 -8.51 -9.03
CA TYR A 175 -8.53 -8.15 -8.97
C TYR A 175 -8.76 -6.64 -8.93
N HIS A 176 -7.93 -5.90 -8.19
CA HIS A 176 -8.03 -4.44 -8.20
C HIS A 176 -7.66 -3.84 -9.57
N VAL A 177 -6.70 -4.46 -10.26
CA VAL A 177 -6.32 -4.08 -11.63
C VAL A 177 -7.46 -4.37 -12.61
N ASP A 178 -8.18 -5.50 -12.47
CA ASP A 178 -9.37 -5.77 -13.31
C ASP A 178 -10.46 -4.72 -13.12
N ASN A 179 -10.71 -4.32 -11.88
CA ASN A 179 -11.85 -3.47 -11.54
C ASN A 179 -11.55 -1.99 -11.75
N PHE A 180 -10.31 -1.56 -11.55
CA PHE A 180 -9.92 -0.15 -11.47
C PHE A 180 -8.69 0.21 -12.31
N ASN A 181 -8.09 -0.76 -13.01
CA ASN A 181 -6.89 -0.57 -13.83
C ASN A 181 -5.67 -0.02 -13.05
N GLU A 182 -5.60 -0.32 -11.74
CA GLU A 182 -4.54 0.11 -10.83
C GLU A 182 -4.19 -0.99 -9.81
N GLU A 183 -2.91 -1.10 -9.45
CA GLU A 183 -2.48 -1.98 -8.36
C GLU A 183 -2.81 -1.38 -6.99
N LEU A 184 -3.33 -2.21 -6.08
CA LEU A 184 -3.59 -1.82 -4.68
C LEU A 184 -2.33 -1.97 -3.81
N CYS A 185 -1.21 -1.38 -4.25
CA CYS A 185 0.08 -1.37 -3.57
C CYS A 185 0.88 -0.11 -3.90
N THR A 186 1.46 0.53 -2.87
CA THR A 186 2.33 1.72 -3.05
C THR A 186 3.82 1.39 -3.04
N GLY A 187 4.21 0.12 -2.86
CA GLY A 187 5.61 -0.30 -2.76
C GLY A 187 6.35 0.22 -1.52
N CYS A 188 5.64 0.64 -0.46
CA CYS A 188 6.25 1.20 0.75
C CYS A 188 7.05 0.21 1.63
N GLY A 189 7.12 -1.07 1.28
CA GLY A 189 7.96 -2.05 2.01
C GLY A 189 7.53 -2.45 3.42
N ARG A 190 6.62 -1.71 4.08
CA ARG A 190 6.19 -1.96 5.48
C ARG A 190 5.76 -3.40 5.76
N CYS A 191 5.05 -4.03 4.82
CA CYS A 191 4.62 -5.41 5.00
C CYS A 191 5.77 -6.43 5.02
N ILE A 192 6.92 -6.11 4.42
CA ILE A 192 8.14 -6.91 4.44
C ILE A 192 8.89 -6.62 5.75
N LYS A 193 9.10 -5.32 6.06
CA LYS A 193 9.81 -4.86 7.27
C LYS A 193 9.24 -5.46 8.57
N HIS A 194 7.92 -5.49 8.68
CA HIS A 194 7.24 -5.97 9.89
C HIS A 194 6.89 -7.46 9.86
N CYS A 195 7.28 -8.21 8.83
CA CYS A 195 6.95 -9.63 8.75
C CYS A 195 7.86 -10.46 9.67
N PRO A 196 7.34 -11.11 10.73
CA PRO A 196 8.16 -11.97 11.59
C PRO A 196 8.65 -13.24 10.89
N ALA A 197 7.99 -13.63 9.80
CA ALA A 197 8.36 -14.80 8.99
C ALA A 197 9.27 -14.46 7.80
N GLY A 198 9.66 -13.18 7.63
CA GLY A 198 10.52 -12.77 6.52
C GLY A 198 9.88 -12.91 5.12
N VAL A 199 8.54 -12.92 5.03
CA VAL A 199 7.84 -12.97 3.73
C VAL A 199 8.10 -11.68 2.96
N ASP A 200 8.72 -11.81 1.78
CA ASP A 200 9.01 -10.70 0.88
C ASP A 200 8.07 -10.74 -0.33
N VAL A 201 7.20 -9.72 -0.44
CA VAL A 201 6.25 -9.62 -1.55
C VAL A 201 6.94 -9.42 -2.89
N ARG A 202 8.14 -8.82 -2.92
CA ARG A 202 8.91 -8.59 -4.16
C ARG A 202 9.27 -9.92 -4.81
N LYS A 203 9.83 -10.84 -4.02
CA LYS A 203 10.16 -12.20 -4.46
C LYS A 203 8.94 -12.93 -5.02
N ILE A 204 7.78 -12.79 -4.35
CA ILE A 204 6.54 -13.40 -4.83
C ILE A 204 6.22 -12.94 -6.26
N LEU A 205 6.29 -11.64 -6.50
CA LEU A 205 5.99 -11.02 -7.79
C LEU A 205 7.04 -11.34 -8.86
N GLU A 206 8.31 -11.44 -8.49
CA GLU A 206 9.39 -11.75 -9.42
C GLU A 206 9.43 -13.23 -9.83
N GLU A 207 9.01 -14.14 -8.96
CA GLU A 207 9.12 -15.58 -9.20
C GLU A 207 7.79 -16.26 -9.59
N VAL A 208 6.63 -15.61 -9.43
CA VAL A 208 5.33 -16.21 -9.81
C VAL A 208 5.26 -16.49 -11.30
N LYS A 209 5.11 -17.73 -11.76
CA LYS A 209 5.16 -18.06 -13.19
C LYS A 209 3.79 -18.17 -13.82
#